data_AF-A0ABD3CT45-F1
#
_entry.id   AF-A0ABD3CT45-F1
#
_cell.length_a   1.000
_cell.length_b   1.000
_cell.length_c   1.000
_cell.angle_alpha   90.00
_cell.angle_beta   90.00
_cell.angle_gamma   90.00
#
_symmetry.space_group_name_H-M   'P 1'
#
loop_
_entity.id
_entity.type
_entity.pdbx_description
1 polymer ?
#
loop_
_entity_poly.entity_id
_entity_poly.type
_entity_poly.pdbx_seq_one_letter_code
_entity_poly.pdbx_strand_id
1 'polypeptide(L)'
;MVELNREEMSLPFLFEQSRKIHQAASDSSSIRDTVRKVCEQLKKCEEMIGKLGLFSANETKDEISTTKLKYLLVPYYLGELTEKITEEDRIQVLKASQAKLKIARFKRQKAAESKLFEIRERKERRGRSTRAATLSTPVEAGEEDVEDDDGEEERESMADNHLIGTL
;
A
#
# COMPACT_ATOMS: atom_id res chain seq x y z
N MET A 1 15.70 -39.12 -5.30
CA MET A 1 16.06 -37.87 -4.61
C MET A 1 16.45 -36.89 -5.69
N VAL A 2 15.65 -35.84 -5.92
CA VAL A 2 15.97 -34.80 -6.90
C VAL A 2 16.62 -33.66 -6.14
N GLU A 3 17.86 -33.34 -6.49
CA GLU A 3 18.58 -32.17 -6.03
C GLU A 3 17.80 -30.91 -6.44
N LEU A 4 17.26 -30.19 -5.47
CA LEU A 4 16.57 -28.92 -5.71
C LEU A 4 17.62 -27.81 -5.86
N ASN A 5 17.83 -27.39 -7.10
CA ASN A 5 18.78 -26.38 -7.52
C ASN A 5 18.66 -25.08 -6.72
N ARG A 6 19.83 -24.49 -6.41
CA ARG A 6 20.03 -23.24 -5.65
C ARG A 6 19.28 -22.01 -6.22
N GLU A 7 18.83 -22.09 -7.47
CA GLU A 7 18.18 -21.01 -8.22
C GLU A 7 16.64 -20.95 -8.04
N GLU A 8 16.00 -21.95 -7.43
CA GLU A 8 14.55 -21.92 -7.11
C GLU A 8 14.20 -21.05 -5.89
N MET A 9 15.17 -20.33 -5.31
CA MET A 9 15.04 -19.64 -4.02
C MET A 9 15.20 -18.11 -4.12
N SER A 10 14.94 -17.51 -5.28
CA SER A 10 14.97 -16.04 -5.37
C SER A 10 13.71 -15.41 -4.75
N LEU A 11 13.88 -14.28 -4.05
CA LEU A 11 12.76 -13.54 -3.43
C LEU A 11 11.64 -13.20 -4.44
N PRO A 12 11.93 -12.75 -5.68
CA PRO A 12 10.89 -12.52 -6.68
C PRO A 12 10.12 -13.79 -7.05
N PHE A 13 10.81 -14.93 -7.20
CA PHE A 13 10.20 -16.20 -7.56
C PHE A 13 9.27 -16.71 -6.46
N LEU A 14 9.77 -16.74 -5.22
CA LEU A 14 9.00 -17.17 -4.06
C LEU A 14 7.76 -16.29 -3.85
N PHE A 15 7.89 -14.98 -4.04
CA PHE A 15 6.77 -14.04 -3.95
C PHE A 15 5.70 -14.29 -5.02
N GLU A 16 6.09 -14.43 -6.30
CA GLU A 16 5.12 -14.63 -7.39
C GLU A 16 4.43 -16.00 -7.31
N GLN A 17 5.17 -17.06 -6.94
CA GLN A 17 4.61 -18.38 -6.66
C GLN A 17 3.52 -18.30 -5.59
N SER A 18 3.85 -17.66 -4.46
CA SER A 18 2.94 -17.52 -3.34
C SER A 18 1.67 -16.74 -3.69
N ARG A 19 1.82 -15.66 -4.47
CA ARG A 19 0.70 -14.82 -4.93
C ARG A 19 -0.25 -15.59 -5.85
N LYS A 20 0.29 -16.34 -6.83
CA LYS A 20 -0.53 -17.14 -7.76
C LYS A 20 -1.35 -18.19 -7.02
N ILE A 21 -0.73 -18.88 -6.07
CA ILE A 21 -1.43 -19.91 -5.30
C ILE A 21 -2.46 -19.27 -4.37
N HIS A 22 -2.19 -18.11 -3.75
CA HIS A 22 -3.18 -17.39 -2.96
C HIS A 22 -4.48 -17.13 -3.74
N GLN A 23 -4.37 -16.75 -5.02
CA GLN A 23 -5.51 -16.53 -5.91
C GLN A 23 -6.27 -17.83 -6.23
N ALA A 24 -5.54 -18.93 -6.45
CA ALA A 24 -6.14 -20.25 -6.72
C ALA A 24 -6.71 -20.93 -5.45
N ALA A 25 -6.20 -20.56 -4.27
CA ALA A 25 -6.48 -21.15 -2.97
C ALA A 25 -7.88 -20.78 -2.40
N SER A 26 -8.79 -20.24 -3.20
CA SER A 26 -10.08 -19.76 -2.68
C SER A 26 -11.13 -20.85 -2.53
N ASP A 27 -11.05 -22.01 -3.24
CA ASP A 27 -12.26 -22.83 -3.48
C ASP A 27 -12.18 -24.38 -3.36
N SER A 28 -11.18 -25.04 -2.74
CA SER A 28 -11.16 -26.53 -2.63
C SER A 28 -10.26 -27.15 -1.54
N SER A 29 -10.45 -28.45 -1.24
CA SER A 29 -9.77 -29.19 -0.16
C SER A 29 -8.34 -29.65 -0.50
N SER A 30 -8.00 -29.80 -1.79
CA SER A 30 -6.63 -30.09 -2.26
C SER A 30 -5.66 -28.90 -2.07
N ILE A 31 -6.18 -27.78 -1.56
CA ILE A 31 -5.45 -26.53 -1.35
C ILE A 31 -4.66 -26.55 -0.04
N ARG A 32 -5.01 -27.40 0.95
CA ARG A 32 -4.40 -27.35 2.30
C ARG A 32 -2.89 -27.56 2.29
N ASP A 33 -2.41 -28.62 1.65
CA ASP A 33 -0.96 -28.90 1.61
C ASP A 33 -0.21 -27.86 0.77
N THR A 34 -0.85 -27.35 -0.29
CA THR A 34 -0.32 -26.26 -1.09
C THR A 34 -0.22 -24.97 -0.28
N VAL A 35 -1.23 -24.64 0.53
CA VAL A 35 -1.23 -23.48 1.44
C VAL A 35 -0.11 -23.60 2.47
N ARG A 36 0.12 -24.79 3.03
CA ARG A 36 1.23 -25.01 3.97
C ARG A 36 2.58 -24.73 3.31
N LYS A 37 2.82 -25.28 2.11
CA LYS A 37 4.04 -25.02 1.33
C LYS A 37 4.22 -23.54 1.01
N VAL A 38 3.15 -22.84 0.63
CA VAL A 38 3.22 -21.39 0.37
C VAL A 38 3.50 -20.60 1.64
N CYS A 39 2.90 -20.95 2.76
CA CYS A 39 3.21 -20.33 4.05
C CYS A 39 4.70 -20.46 4.40
N GLU A 40 5.31 -21.61 4.15
CA GLU A 40 6.75 -21.81 4.32
C GLU A 40 7.58 -20.94 3.38
N GLN A 41 7.20 -20.86 2.10
CA GLN A 41 7.86 -19.99 1.12
C GLN A 41 7.75 -18.50 1.50
N LEU A 42 6.58 -18.05 1.96
CA LEU A 42 6.38 -16.67 2.41
C LEU A 42 7.13 -16.36 3.72
N LYS A 43 7.25 -17.31 4.64
CA LYS A 43 8.11 -17.17 5.83
C LYS A 43 9.57 -16.97 5.42
N LYS A 44 10.03 -17.72 4.41
CA LYS A 44 11.36 -17.54 3.84
C LYS A 44 11.53 -16.19 3.14
N CYS A 45 10.51 -15.72 2.42
CA CYS A 45 10.49 -14.35 1.88
C CYS A 45 10.64 -13.31 2.99
N GLU A 46 9.89 -13.45 4.09
CA GLU A 46 9.96 -12.53 5.23
C GLU A 46 11.36 -12.49 5.86
N GLU A 47 11.99 -13.66 6.02
CA GLU A 47 13.36 -13.76 6.50
C GLU A 47 14.35 -13.09 5.55
N MET A 48 14.23 -13.32 4.24
CA MET A 48 15.07 -12.70 3.22
C MET A 48 14.90 -11.18 3.18
N ILE A 49 13.66 -10.68 3.29
CA ILE A 49 13.36 -9.24 3.37
C ILE A 49 14.07 -8.62 4.57
N GLY A 50 14.04 -9.29 5.72
CA GLY A 50 14.73 -8.85 6.93
C GLY A 50 16.25 -8.83 6.76
N LYS A 51 16.83 -9.92 6.22
CA LYS A 51 18.28 -10.04 5.97
C LYS A 51 18.80 -9.03 4.96
N LEU A 52 18.02 -8.74 3.92
CA LEU A 52 18.35 -7.75 2.89
C LEU A 52 18.10 -6.31 3.36
N GLY A 53 17.50 -6.11 4.54
CA GLY A 53 17.21 -4.78 5.08
C GLY A 53 16.26 -3.95 4.24
N LEU A 54 15.44 -4.57 3.37
CA LEU A 54 14.67 -3.87 2.32
C LEU A 54 13.67 -2.82 2.82
N PHE A 55 13.35 -2.87 4.11
CA PHE A 55 12.44 -1.96 4.80
C PHE A 55 12.99 -1.65 6.21
N SER A 56 14.28 -1.34 6.29
CA SER A 56 14.94 -0.98 7.55
C SER A 56 14.30 0.28 8.16
N ALA A 57 14.27 0.35 9.50
CA ALA A 57 13.81 1.54 10.21
C ALA A 57 14.67 2.79 9.93
N ASN A 58 15.89 2.58 9.39
CA ASN A 58 16.88 3.62 9.13
C ASN A 58 17.00 4.01 7.64
N GLU A 59 16.24 3.40 6.73
CA GLU A 59 16.22 3.86 5.33
C GLU A 59 15.45 5.17 5.23
N THR A 60 16.06 6.19 4.61
CA THR A 60 15.31 7.33 4.10
C THR A 60 14.31 6.78 3.09
N LYS A 61 13.05 6.99 3.43
CA LYS A 61 11.82 6.58 2.75
C LYS A 61 11.83 6.69 1.21
N ASP A 62 12.68 7.56 0.67
CA ASP A 62 12.94 7.79 -0.76
C ASP A 62 13.77 6.70 -1.47
N GLU A 63 14.37 5.72 -0.75
CA GLU A 63 15.23 4.68 -1.35
C GLU A 63 14.54 3.31 -1.56
N ILE A 64 13.24 3.20 -1.25
CA ILE A 64 12.50 1.97 -1.55
C ILE A 64 12.08 2.00 -3.02
N SER A 65 12.85 1.30 -3.86
CA SER A 65 12.53 1.16 -5.29
C SER A 65 11.09 0.66 -5.47
N THR A 66 10.39 1.17 -6.47
CA THR A 66 9.00 0.77 -6.79
C THR A 66 8.85 -0.74 -6.98
N THR A 67 9.92 -1.39 -7.43
CA THR A 67 10.04 -2.85 -7.60
C THR A 67 10.05 -3.64 -6.28
N LYS A 68 10.50 -3.03 -5.17
CA LYS A 68 10.53 -3.64 -3.83
C LYS A 68 9.20 -3.51 -3.09
N LEU A 69 8.35 -2.54 -3.43
CA LEU A 69 7.09 -2.25 -2.72
C LEU A 69 6.17 -3.47 -2.60
N LYS A 70 6.15 -4.36 -3.60
CA LYS A 70 5.34 -5.58 -3.57
C LYS A 70 5.64 -6.48 -2.36
N TYR A 71 6.86 -6.43 -1.83
CA TYR A 71 7.26 -7.22 -0.67
C TYR A 71 6.65 -6.73 0.66
N LEU A 72 6.08 -5.51 0.70
CA LEU A 72 5.25 -5.05 1.83
C LEU A 72 3.98 -5.90 2.00
N LEU A 73 3.60 -6.67 0.97
CA LEU A 73 2.43 -7.55 0.99
C LEU A 73 2.72 -8.93 1.60
N VAL A 74 3.98 -9.30 1.85
CA VAL A 74 4.33 -10.62 2.40
C VAL A 74 3.62 -10.90 3.73
N PRO A 75 3.59 -9.98 4.72
CA PRO A 75 2.86 -10.22 5.97
C PRO A 75 1.35 -10.34 5.77
N TYR A 76 0.78 -9.68 4.75
CA TYR A 76 -0.64 -9.79 4.44
C TYR A 76 -1.00 -11.18 3.94
N TYR A 77 -0.27 -11.69 2.93
CA TYR A 77 -0.51 -13.03 2.40
C TYR A 77 -0.25 -14.11 3.46
N LEU A 78 0.73 -13.92 4.35
CA LEU A 78 0.94 -14.82 5.49
C LEU A 78 -0.26 -14.85 6.42
N GLY A 79 -0.86 -13.69 6.72
CA GLY A 79 -2.07 -13.62 7.55
C GLY A 79 -3.22 -14.40 6.95
N GLU A 80 -3.59 -14.08 5.71
CA GLU A 80 -4.73 -14.72 5.03
C GLU A 80 -4.54 -16.23 4.85
N LEU A 81 -3.33 -16.67 4.48
CA LEU A 81 -3.06 -18.09 4.27
C LEU A 81 -2.96 -18.88 5.58
N THR A 82 -2.44 -18.27 6.65
CA THR A 82 -2.39 -18.91 7.97
C THR A 82 -3.80 -19.21 8.47
N GLU A 83 -4.76 -18.33 8.22
CA GLU A 83 -6.16 -18.56 8.59
C GLU A 83 -6.80 -19.73 7.83
N LYS A 84 -6.34 -20.03 6.61
CA LYS A 84 -6.81 -21.17 5.80
C LYS A 84 -6.23 -22.51 6.25
N ILE A 85 -5.20 -22.51 7.11
CA ILE A 85 -4.67 -23.74 7.70
C ILE A 85 -5.62 -24.22 8.81
N THR A 86 -6.12 -25.44 8.66
CA THR A 86 -6.87 -26.14 9.71
C THR A 86 -5.88 -26.98 10.54
N GLU A 87 -5.56 -26.51 11.75
CA GLU A 87 -4.75 -27.20 12.76
C GLU A 87 -5.54 -27.34 14.07
N GLU A 88 -5.09 -28.24 14.95
CA GLU A 88 -5.79 -28.59 16.20
C GLU A 88 -5.92 -27.40 17.18
N ASP A 89 -4.94 -26.48 17.22
CA ASP A 89 -5.01 -25.26 18.02
C ASP A 89 -5.44 -24.05 17.17
N ARG A 90 -6.74 -23.99 16.88
CA ARG A 90 -7.34 -22.91 16.06
C ARG A 90 -7.12 -21.52 16.68
N ILE A 91 -7.03 -21.41 18.01
CA ILE A 91 -6.82 -20.12 18.70
C ILE A 91 -5.43 -19.57 18.38
N GLN A 92 -4.39 -20.41 18.44
CA GLN A 92 -3.03 -19.99 18.08
C GLN A 92 -2.92 -19.58 16.62
N VAL A 93 -3.53 -20.35 15.71
CA VAL A 93 -3.56 -20.04 14.27
C VAL A 93 -4.19 -18.66 14.02
N LEU A 94 -5.35 -18.38 14.63
CA LEU A 94 -6.04 -17.11 14.46
C LEU A 94 -5.25 -15.94 15.07
N LYS A 95 -4.61 -16.12 16.24
CA LYS A 95 -3.73 -15.10 16.82
C LYS A 95 -2.55 -14.77 15.92
N ALA A 96 -1.91 -15.80 15.34
CA ALA A 96 -0.80 -15.63 14.40
C ALA A 96 -1.25 -14.89 13.13
N SER A 97 -2.37 -15.29 12.53
CA SER A 97 -2.98 -14.59 11.38
C SER A 97 -3.22 -13.11 11.71
N GLN A 98 -3.90 -12.84 12.83
CA GLN A 98 -4.21 -11.47 13.25
C GLN A 98 -2.96 -10.61 13.44
N ALA A 99 -1.90 -11.16 14.06
CA ALA A 99 -0.64 -10.45 14.23
C ALA A 99 0.00 -10.07 12.89
N LYS A 100 0.02 -11.00 11.93
CA LYS A 100 0.55 -10.76 10.57
C LYS A 100 -0.25 -9.71 9.82
N LEU A 101 -1.58 -9.74 9.89
CA LEU A 101 -2.45 -8.74 9.27
C LEU A 101 -2.28 -7.35 9.90
N LYS A 102 -2.12 -7.25 11.22
CA LYS A 102 -1.82 -5.99 11.92
C LYS A 102 -0.50 -5.39 11.45
N ILE A 103 0.56 -6.20 11.36
CA ILE A 103 1.87 -5.77 10.83
C ILE A 103 1.73 -5.29 9.39
N ALA A 104 1.00 -6.03 8.54
CA ALA A 104 0.79 -5.66 7.15
C ALA A 104 0.10 -4.29 7.01
N ARG A 105 -0.97 -4.07 7.80
CA ARG A 105 -1.71 -2.81 7.84
C ARG A 105 -0.79 -1.66 8.24
N PHE A 106 -0.01 -1.82 9.32
CA PHE A 106 0.90 -0.79 9.79
C PHE A 106 1.97 -0.43 8.75
N LYS A 107 2.62 -1.45 8.14
CA LYS A 107 3.63 -1.23 7.10
C LYS A 107 3.06 -0.51 5.87
N ARG A 108 1.86 -0.90 5.41
CA ARG A 108 1.18 -0.22 4.30
C ARG A 108 0.80 1.21 4.63
N GLN A 109 0.28 1.47 5.84
CA GLN A 109 -0.06 2.82 6.28
C GLN A 109 1.18 3.71 6.28
N LYS A 110 2.29 3.25 6.87
CA LYS A 110 3.55 4.00 6.85
C LYS A 110 4.05 4.25 5.43
N ALA A 111 3.96 3.26 4.54
CA ALA A 111 4.33 3.41 3.14
C ALA A 111 3.37 4.32 2.33
N ALA A 112 2.13 4.53 2.78
CA ALA A 112 1.17 5.44 2.15
C ALA A 112 1.34 6.88 2.63
N GLU A 113 1.41 7.10 3.96
CA GLU A 113 1.77 8.39 4.57
C GLU A 113 3.07 8.94 3.98
N SER A 114 3.99 8.00 3.80
CA SER A 114 5.24 8.19 3.10
C SER A 114 5.08 8.91 1.74
N LYS A 115 4.37 8.25 0.82
CA LYS A 115 4.22 8.74 -0.55
C LYS A 115 3.42 10.04 -0.63
N LEU A 116 2.41 10.19 0.24
CA LEU A 116 1.61 11.42 0.28
C LEU A 116 2.47 12.64 0.61
N PHE A 117 3.41 12.50 1.54
CA PHE A 117 4.36 13.55 1.87
C PHE A 117 5.22 13.95 0.66
N GLU A 118 5.80 12.98 -0.06
CA GLU A 118 6.62 13.27 -1.24
C GLU A 118 5.80 13.88 -2.39
N ILE A 119 4.56 13.43 -2.61
CA ILE A 119 3.67 14.00 -3.62
C ILE A 119 3.38 15.47 -3.29
N ARG A 120 3.13 15.80 -2.03
CA ARG A 120 2.92 17.17 -1.57
C ARG A 120 4.14 18.03 -1.87
N GLU A 121 5.34 17.55 -1.53
CA GLU A 121 6.60 18.27 -1.77
C GLU A 121 6.88 18.49 -3.27
N ARG A 122 6.60 17.48 -4.11
CA ARG A 122 6.72 17.59 -5.58
C ARG A 122 5.71 18.59 -6.16
N LYS A 123 4.46 18.60 -5.66
CA LYS A 123 3.44 19.58 -6.06
C LYS A 123 3.86 21.00 -5.70
N GLU A 124 4.44 21.20 -4.51
CA GLU A 124 4.91 22.52 -4.08
C GLU A 124 6.05 23.03 -4.97
N ARG A 125 7.03 22.17 -5.29
CA ARG A 125 8.11 22.52 -6.25
C ARG A 125 7.57 22.92 -7.62
N ARG A 126 6.60 22.16 -8.14
CA ARG A 126 5.95 22.49 -9.41
C ARG A 126 5.20 23.81 -9.34
N GLY A 127 4.46 24.07 -8.26
CA GLY A 127 3.75 25.33 -8.07
C GLY A 127 4.69 26.55 -8.06
N ARG A 128 5.84 26.43 -7.40
CA ARG A 128 6.88 27.48 -7.43
C ARG A 128 7.43 27.69 -8.85
N SER A 129 7.69 26.60 -9.57
CA SER A 129 8.17 26.67 -10.97
C SER A 129 7.13 27.32 -11.89
N THR A 130 5.84 26.99 -11.75
CA THR A 130 4.78 27.59 -12.57
C THR A 130 4.65 29.10 -12.30
N ARG A 131 4.68 29.51 -11.03
CA ARG A 131 4.66 30.93 -10.64
C ARG A 131 5.89 31.70 -11.17
N ALA A 132 7.07 31.09 -11.09
CA ALA A 132 8.28 31.68 -11.64
C ALA A 132 8.21 31.81 -13.17
N ALA A 133 7.61 30.84 -13.87
CA ALA A 133 7.43 30.88 -15.32
C ALA A 133 6.45 31.99 -15.75
N THR A 134 5.32 32.17 -15.05
CA THR A 134 4.37 33.28 -15.33
C THR A 134 4.95 34.65 -15.04
N LEU A 135 5.87 34.76 -14.07
CA LEU A 135 6.61 36.02 -13.79
C LEU A 135 7.72 36.29 -14.81
N SER A 136 8.17 35.28 -15.55
CA SER A 136 9.27 35.38 -16.52
C SER A 136 8.80 35.44 -17.98
N THR A 137 7.50 35.28 -18.26
CA THR A 137 6.96 35.57 -19.58
C THR A 137 7.09 37.07 -19.86
N PRO A 138 7.67 37.49 -21.00
CA PRO A 138 7.74 38.90 -21.35
C PRO A 138 6.33 39.49 -21.34
N VAL A 139 6.12 40.53 -20.52
CA VAL A 139 4.95 41.40 -20.60
C VAL A 139 4.94 41.97 -22.02
N GLU A 140 4.01 41.52 -22.87
CA GLU A 140 3.54 42.40 -23.94
C GLU A 140 2.83 43.55 -23.25
N ALA A 141 3.42 44.74 -23.34
CA ALA A 141 2.83 45.97 -22.87
C ALA A 141 1.54 46.23 -23.67
N GLY A 142 0.39 46.04 -23.02
CA GLY A 142 -0.92 46.27 -23.59
C GLY A 142 -2.00 46.25 -22.50
N GLU A 143 -2.08 47.38 -21.78
CA GLU A 143 -3.26 47.96 -21.09
C GLU A 143 -3.82 47.28 -19.82
N GLU A 144 -3.66 47.98 -18.68
CA GLU A 144 -4.64 48.36 -17.62
C GLU A 144 -6.03 47.66 -17.72
N ASP A 145 -6.68 47.09 -16.69
CA ASP A 145 -6.83 47.51 -15.29
C ASP A 145 -7.70 46.47 -14.51
N VAL A 146 -7.80 46.69 -13.19
CA VAL A 146 -8.79 46.22 -12.19
C VAL A 146 -8.47 44.94 -11.39
N GLU A 147 -8.05 45.18 -10.14
CA GLU A 147 -8.23 44.26 -9.01
C GLU A 147 -9.73 44.19 -8.66
N ASP A 148 -10.34 43.01 -8.79
CA ASP A 148 -11.61 42.72 -8.11
C ASP A 148 -11.33 41.75 -6.95
N ASP A 149 -11.37 42.34 -5.75
CA ASP A 149 -11.49 41.70 -4.45
C ASP A 149 -12.94 41.20 -4.28
N ASP A 150 -13.16 39.89 -4.30
CA ASP A 150 -14.43 39.28 -3.87
C ASP A 150 -14.21 38.02 -3.00
N GLY A 151 -13.88 38.26 -1.72
CA GLY A 151 -14.08 37.27 -0.68
C GLY A 151 -15.56 36.90 -0.53
N GLU A 152 -16.01 35.81 -1.16
CA GLU A 152 -17.31 35.20 -0.86
C GLU A 152 -17.21 34.08 0.19
N GLU A 153 -17.41 34.54 1.42
CA GLU A 153 -18.10 33.95 2.57
C GLU A 153 -18.76 32.55 2.39
N GLU A 154 -18.41 31.62 3.28
CA GLU A 154 -19.15 30.39 3.53
C GLU A 154 -20.63 30.69 3.82
N ARG A 155 -21.56 30.12 3.05
CA ARG A 155 -22.97 30.03 3.45
C ARG A 155 -23.43 28.58 3.54
N GLU A 156 -23.49 28.15 4.80
CA GLU A 156 -24.17 26.98 5.31
C GLU A 156 -25.68 27.08 5.00
N SER A 157 -26.20 26.26 4.09
CA SER A 157 -27.64 26.19 3.83
C SER A 157 -28.30 25.18 4.79
N MET A 158 -28.73 25.66 5.95
CA MET A 158 -29.72 25.00 6.78
C MET A 158 -31.11 25.35 6.22
N ALA A 159 -31.84 24.38 5.68
CA ALA A 159 -33.24 24.54 5.32
C ALA A 159 -34.05 23.40 5.92
N ASP A 160 -34.63 23.69 7.08
CA ASP A 160 -35.65 22.91 7.74
C ASP A 160 -36.99 22.96 6.98
N ASN A 161 -37.65 21.80 6.93
CA ASN A 161 -39.09 21.57 7.00
C ASN A 161 -40.08 22.52 6.29
N HIS A 162 -40.75 21.98 5.26
CA HIS A 162 -42.22 22.00 5.29
C HIS A 162 -42.87 20.80 4.54
N LEU A 163 -43.45 19.92 5.33
CA LEU A 163 -44.85 19.44 5.21
C LEU A 163 -45.35 19.02 3.82
N ILE A 164 -45.40 17.70 3.58
CA ILE A 164 -46.53 17.10 2.87
C ILE A 164 -46.99 15.89 3.68
N GLY A 165 -48.02 16.11 4.50
CA GLY A 165 -48.90 15.03 4.92
C GLY A 165 -50.11 15.04 4.00
N THR A 166 -50.45 13.90 3.38
CA THR A 166 -51.83 13.59 3.00
C THR A 166 -51.99 12.08 2.80
N LEU A 167 -52.81 11.49 3.68
CA LEU A 167 -53.52 10.19 3.64
C LEU A 167 -52.71 8.90 3.80
#